data_AF-A0A6A5S7L0-F1
#
_entry.id   AF-A0A6A5S7L0-F1
#
_cell.length_a   1.000
_cell.length_b   1.000
_cell.length_c   1.000
_cell.angle_alpha   90.00
_cell.angle_beta   90.00
_cell.angle_gamma   90.00
#
_symmetry.space_group_name_H-M   'P 1'
#
loop_
_entity.id
_entity.type
_entity.pdbx_description
1 polymer ?
#
loop_
_entity_poly.entity_id
_entity_poly.type
_entity_poly.pdbx_seq_one_letter_code
_entity_poly.pdbx_strand_id
1 'polypeptide(L)'
;MPPHLSYLLQPLDVGCFSLLKKAYGRQAEQLMQSKITYITKLEFLLCFKAAFIASITKSNIYRGFRGAGLVLFNLEAVILKLKV
;
A
#
# COMPACT_ATOMS: atom_id res chain seq x y z
N MET A 1 15.25 1.20 12.40
CA MET A 1 13.85 1.05 12.86
C MET A 1 13.86 0.30 14.19
N PRO A 2 13.02 0.66 15.17
CA PRO A 2 12.97 -0.11 16.40
C PRO A 2 12.31 -1.49 16.16
N PRO A 3 12.81 -2.57 16.78
CA PRO A 3 12.36 -3.95 16.51
C PRO A 3 10.86 -4.16 16.74
N HIS A 4 10.28 -3.43 17.69
CA HIS A 4 8.89 -3.56 18.11
C HIS A 4 7.87 -3.03 17.09
N LEU A 5 8.27 -2.24 16.09
CA LEU A 5 7.34 -1.72 15.07
C LEU A 5 7.14 -2.67 13.88
N SER A 6 7.96 -3.72 13.75
CA SER A 6 7.90 -4.61 12.58
C SER A 6 6.54 -5.31 12.43
N TYR A 7 5.94 -5.81 13.52
CA TYR A 7 4.63 -6.49 13.46
C TYR A 7 3.46 -5.52 13.20
N LEU A 8 3.60 -4.26 13.61
CA LEU A 8 2.62 -3.19 13.39
C LEU A 8 2.62 -2.70 11.94
N LEU A 9 3.78 -2.74 11.27
CA LEU A 9 3.94 -2.27 9.89
C LEU A 9 3.78 -3.37 8.84
N GLN A 10 3.87 -4.65 9.22
CA GLN A 10 3.55 -5.79 8.33
C GLN A 10 2.26 -5.61 7.51
N PRO A 11 1.14 -5.14 8.08
CA PRO A 11 -0.10 -4.93 7.33
C PRO A 11 0.01 -3.78 6.33
N LEU A 12 0.78 -2.75 6.65
CA LEU A 12 1.03 -1.61 5.78
C LEU A 12 1.94 -2.00 4.61
N ASP A 13 2.97 -2.80 4.90
CA ASP A 13 3.91 -3.33 3.92
C ASP A 13 3.22 -4.32 2.96
N VAL A 14 2.48 -5.30 3.49
CA VAL A 14 1.77 -6.33 2.70
C VAL A 14 0.55 -5.75 1.98
N GLY A 15 -0.14 -4.78 2.58
CA GLY A 15 -1.36 -4.19 2.03
C GLY A 15 -1.10 -2.95 1.18
N CYS A 16 -0.93 -1.80 1.84
CA CYS A 16 -0.91 -0.50 1.18
C CYS A 16 0.32 -0.29 0.29
N PHE A 17 1.50 -0.68 0.75
CA PHE A 17 2.74 -0.48 -0.01
C PHE A 17 2.89 -1.46 -1.17
N SER A 18 2.38 -2.70 -1.04
CA SER A 18 2.33 -3.63 -2.18
C SER A 18 1.42 -3.10 -3.31
N LEU A 19 0.26 -2.55 -2.95
CA LEU A 19 -0.66 -1.91 -3.90
C LEU A 19 -0.04 -0.68 -4.56
N LEU A 20 0.64 0.16 -3.78
CA LEU A 20 1.35 1.34 -4.28
C LEU A 20 2.47 0.94 -5.25
N LYS A 21 3.31 -0.05 -4.89
CA LYS A 21 4.38 -0.56 -5.74
C LYS A 21 3.82 -1.08 -7.07
N LYS A 22 2.69 -1.81 -7.03
CA LYS A 22 2.02 -2.32 -8.24
C LYS A 22 1.45 -1.19 -9.10
N ALA A 23 0.82 -0.19 -8.49
CA ALA A 23 0.27 0.96 -9.21
C ALA A 23 1.38 1.78 -9.89
N TYR A 24 2.49 2.02 -9.19
CA TYR A 24 3.66 2.68 -9.77
C TYR A 24 4.30 1.86 -10.90
N GLY A 25 4.45 0.54 -10.71
CA GLY A 25 4.97 -0.36 -11.75
C GLY A 25 4.19 -0.24 -13.06
N ARG A 26 2.86 -0.14 -12.99
CA ARG A 26 2.00 0.09 -14.17
C ARG A 26 2.27 1.43 -14.85
N GLN A 27 2.47 2.50 -14.08
CA GLN A 27 2.82 3.82 -14.63
C GLN A 27 4.18 3.75 -15.35
N ALA A 28 5.16 3.10 -14.74
CA ALA A 28 6.49 2.91 -15.34
C ALA A 28 6.44 2.06 -16.61
N GLU A 29 5.66 0.97 -16.63
CA GLU A 29 5.44 0.14 -17.83
C GLU A 29 4.83 0.94 -18.99
N GLN A 30 3.86 1.82 -18.71
CA GLN A 30 3.25 2.70 -19.73
C GLN A 30 4.26 3.69 -20.32
N LEU A 31 5.15 4.24 -19.49
CA LEU A 31 6.24 5.10 -19.97
C LEU A 31 7.23 4.33 -20.84
N MET A 32 7.61 3.11 -20.43
CA MET A 32 8.49 2.25 -21.23
C MET A 32 7.88 1.90 -22.58
N GLN A 33 6.59 1.59 -22.65
CA GLN A 33 5.87 1.35 -23.91
C GLN A 33 5.87 2.58 -24.83
N SER A 34 5.93 3.78 -24.24
CA SER A 34 6.04 5.06 -24.95
C SER A 34 7.47 5.43 -25.35
N LYS A 35 8.42 4.48 -25.25
CA LYS A 35 9.86 4.64 -25.51
C LYS A 35 10.57 5.63 -24.58
N ILE A 36 9.96 5.97 -23.43
CA ILE A 36 10.62 6.73 -22.37
C ILE A 36 11.41 5.73 -21.51
N THR A 37 12.74 5.74 -21.67
CA THR A 37 13.64 4.77 -21.01
C THR A 37 14.27 5.28 -19.72
N TYR A 38 14.08 6.57 -19.40
CA TYR A 38 14.52 7.18 -18.15
C TYR A 38 13.40 7.97 -17.51
N ILE A 39 13.30 7.89 -16.18
CA ILE A 39 12.32 8.66 -15.40
C ILE A 39 13.11 9.73 -14.64
N THR A 40 12.88 10.98 -15.00
CA THR A 40 13.43 12.13 -14.26
C THR A 40 12.80 12.22 -12.87
N LYS A 41 13.42 12.99 -11.98
CA LYS A 41 12.88 13.22 -10.63
C LYS A 41 11.46 13.81 -10.64
N LEU A 42 11.16 14.67 -11.62
CA LEU A 42 9.81 15.25 -11.77
C LEU A 42 8.81 14.21 -12.27
N GLU A 43 9.17 13.41 -13.28
CA GLU A 43 8.30 12.33 -13.78
C GLU A 43 8.06 11.26 -12.70
N PHE A 44 9.07 10.96 -11.88
CA PHE A 44 8.92 10.10 -10.71
C PHE A 44 7.84 10.65 -9.78
N LEU A 45 7.91 11.94 -9.42
CA LEU A 45 6.93 12.56 -8.52
C LEU A 45 5.52 12.54 -9.10
N LEU A 46 5.37 12.77 -10.40
CA LEU A 46 4.07 12.69 -11.09
C LEU A 46 3.51 11.27 -11.09
N CYS A 47 4.32 10.29 -11.48
CA CYS A 47 3.94 8.87 -11.49
C CYS A 47 3.63 8.36 -10.09
N PHE A 48 4.44 8.74 -9.10
CA PHE A 48 4.24 8.40 -7.70
C PHE A 48 2.95 9.00 -7.16
N LYS A 49 2.67 10.28 -7.44
CA LYS A 49 1.41 10.93 -7.02
C LYS A 49 0.19 10.23 -7.62
N ALA A 50 0.24 9.91 -8.92
CA ALA A 50 -0.84 9.18 -9.59
C ALA A 50 -1.04 7.78 -8.98
N ALA A 51 0.05 7.04 -8.77
CA ALA A 51 0.03 5.73 -8.13
C ALA A 51 -0.53 5.81 -6.71
N PHE A 52 -0.12 6.81 -5.92
CA PHE A 52 -0.56 7.03 -4.55
C PHE A 52 -2.07 7.27 -4.46
N ILE A 53 -2.61 8.15 -5.30
CA ILE A 53 -4.05 8.43 -5.34
C ILE A 53 -4.84 7.17 -5.74
N ALA A 54 -4.32 6.38 -6.68
CA ALA A 54 -4.96 5.15 -7.12
C ALA A 54 -4.89 4.00 -6.09
N SER A 55 -3.80 3.91 -5.32
CA SER A 55 -3.58 2.82 -4.38
C SER A 55 -4.09 3.11 -2.97
N ILE A 56 -3.91 4.32 -2.45
CA ILE A 56 -4.24 4.71 -1.06
C ILE A 56 -5.69 5.18 -0.98
N THR A 57 -6.62 4.28 -1.28
CA THR A 57 -8.05 4.50 -1.10
C THR A 57 -8.55 3.77 0.14
N LYS A 58 -9.62 4.27 0.77
CA LYS A 58 -10.24 3.65 1.95
C LYS A 58 -10.52 2.16 1.70
N SER A 59 -11.11 1.82 0.55
CA SER A 59 -11.38 0.43 0.14
C SER A 59 -10.13 -0.43 0.05
N ASN A 60 -9.08 0.07 -0.62
CA ASN A 60 -7.81 -0.65 -0.77
C ASN A 60 -7.10 -0.88 0.56
N ILE A 61 -7.14 0.10 1.47
CA ILE A 61 -6.61 -0.03 2.84
C ILE A 61 -7.33 -1.16 3.58
N TYR A 62 -8.66 -1.13 3.67
CA TYR A 62 -9.40 -2.20 4.35
C TYR A 62 -9.11 -3.58 3.77
N ARG A 63 -9.04 -3.70 2.44
CA ARG A 63 -8.72 -4.97 1.76
C ARG A 63 -7.29 -5.42 2.04
N GLY A 64 -6.32 -4.50 2.01
CA GLY A 64 -4.91 -4.78 2.30
C GLY A 64 -4.72 -5.30 3.72
N PHE A 65 -5.34 -4.64 4.70
CA PHE A 65 -5.29 -5.10 6.09
C PHE A 65 -6.03 -6.43 6.28
N ARG A 66 -7.20 -6.62 5.66
CA ARG A 66 -7.91 -7.92 5.70
C ARG A 66 -7.05 -9.05 5.12
N GLY A 67 -6.35 -8.79 4.02
CA GLY A 67 -5.42 -9.74 3.40
C GLY A 67 -4.22 -10.07 4.29
N ALA A 68 -3.78 -9.13 5.13
CA ALA A 68 -2.78 -9.35 6.18
C ALA A 68 -3.35 -10.01 7.45
N GLY A 69 -4.61 -10.47 7.44
CA GLY A 69 -5.27 -11.09 8.58
C GLY A 69 -5.76 -10.09 9.65
N LEU A 70 -5.66 -8.78 9.40
CA LEU A 70 -6.15 -7.74 10.29
C LEU A 70 -7.49 -7.18 9.80
N VAL A 71 -8.53 -7.33 10.60
CA VAL A 71 -9.81 -6.70 10.32
C VAL A 71 -9.81 -5.31 10.96
N LEU A 72 -9.46 -4.27 10.19
CA LEU A 72 -9.68 -2.89 10.63
C LEU A 72 -11.19 -2.70 10.86
N PHE A 73 -11.58 -2.32 12.08
CA PHE A 73 -12.96 -2.03 12.46
C PHE A 73 -13.94 -3.20 12.58
N ASN A 74 -13.49 -4.40 12.95
CA ASN A 74 -14.39 -5.25 13.75
C ASN A 74 -14.05 -5.07 15.23
N LEU A 75 -14.63 -4.01 15.82
CA LEU A 75 -14.45 -3.69 17.24
C LEU A 75 -14.83 -4.90 18.12
N GLU A 76 -15.87 -5.64 17.72
CA GLU A 76 -16.28 -6.87 18.42
C GLU A 76 -15.23 -7.98 18.29
N ALA A 77 -14.65 -8.22 17.11
CA ALA A 77 -13.60 -9.22 16.95
C ALA A 77 -12.30 -8.86 17.68
N VAL A 78 -12.00 -7.56 17.83
CA VAL A 78 -10.86 -7.06 18.61
C VAL A 78 -11.14 -7.18 20.10
N ILE A 79 -12.31 -6.76 20.58
CA ILE A 79 -12.72 -6.83 22.00
C ILE A 79 -12.90 -8.29 22.45
N LEU A 80 -13.45 -9.17 21.61
CA LEU A 80 -13.62 -10.60 21.92
C LEU A 80 -12.27 -11.32 22.09
N LYS A 81 -11.24 -10.87 21.36
CA LYS A 81 -9.86 -11.38 21.51
C LYS A 81 -9.10 -10.75 22.69
N LEU A 82 -9.63 -9.69 23.30
CA LEU A 82 -9.05 -8.99 24.45
C LEU A 82 -9.69 -9.38 25.79
N LYS A 83 -10.61 -10.36 25.82
CA LYS A 83 -11.06 -10.93 27.09
C LYS A 83 -9.92 -11.72 27.73
N VAL A 84 -9.28 -11.08 28.71
CA VAL A 84 -8.52 -11.70 29.80
C VAL A 84 -9.49 -12.38 30.76
#